data_AF-A0A7C3GNE4-F1
#
_entry.id   AF-A0A7C3GNE4-F1
#
_cell.length_a   1.000
_cell.length_b   1.000
_cell.length_c   1.000
_cell.angle_alpha   90.00
_cell.angle_beta   90.00
_cell.angle_gamma   90.00
#
_symmetry.space_group_name_H-M   'P 1'
#
loop_
_entity.id
_entity.type
_entity.pdbx_description
1 polymer ?
#
loop_
_entity_poly.entity_id
_entity_poly.type
_entity_poly.pdbx_seq_one_letter_code
_entity_poly.pdbx_strand_id
1 'polypeptide(L)'
;MPEKPLRIPETLRVQLPDGRIEEMPLDEYLKGVVPTEMGLKKPLEALKAQAIASRSFAVSTRRHARQGFDVCTTVHCQAWKPKNRYPDSDRAVEETKGQVVTYNGSIVGSHFFGHCDGHTRNSEDVWSNAVPYYRSVPCICGYTSLYGHGVGMCQRGAAAMARQGATVEEIIRHYYTGVQIGQAQHVPRTSFRRSVIFGQVVDEVGAPRGDLRLILRGPEGPIRRGTTADGRFWFTKLPAGRWELEVRGKPIRYAGLTTDGRNSLEMRVVAPYAALEPEQVVPLAHPPAIIGTLGIEGLPVRVITPQGEERTAVSGSAADFDPTSFQVPAEGPGTYTLHVLDREIKVQVQGAAGAWVRMKPVAT
;
A
#
# COMPACT_ATOMS: atom_id res chain seq x y z
N MET A 1 25.13 19.63 -2.79
CA MET A 1 25.10 18.16 -2.94
C MET A 1 24.73 17.86 -4.39
N PRO A 2 25.41 16.94 -5.10
CA PRO A 2 25.04 16.62 -6.48
C PRO A 2 23.62 16.06 -6.51
N GLU A 3 22.80 16.57 -7.43
CA GLU A 3 21.42 16.13 -7.60
C GLU A 3 21.40 14.66 -8.01
N LYS A 4 20.57 13.85 -7.34
CA LYS A 4 20.52 12.41 -7.61
C LYS A 4 20.01 12.18 -9.03
N PRO A 5 20.66 11.32 -9.85
CA PRO A 5 20.24 11.13 -11.24
C PRO A 5 18.81 10.57 -11.31
N LEU A 6 18.01 11.13 -12.21
CA LEU A 6 16.66 10.66 -12.51
C LEU A 6 16.75 9.28 -13.19
N ARG A 7 15.89 8.35 -12.75
CA ARG A 7 15.86 6.97 -13.25
C ARG A 7 14.46 6.53 -13.60
N ILE A 8 14.31 5.89 -14.75
CA ILE A 8 13.07 5.30 -15.26
C ILE A 8 13.29 3.83 -15.62
N PRO A 9 12.27 2.96 -15.48
CA PRO A 9 12.45 1.56 -15.81
C PRO A 9 12.56 1.36 -17.33
N GLU A 10 13.41 0.44 -17.76
CA GLU A 10 13.51 0.00 -19.15
C GLU A 10 12.20 -0.63 -19.66
N THR A 11 11.53 -1.38 -18.77
CA THR A 11 10.30 -2.11 -19.07
C THR A 11 9.19 -1.78 -18.08
N LEU A 12 7.95 -1.96 -18.52
CA LEU A 12 6.75 -1.91 -17.68
C LEU A 12 6.04 -3.25 -17.74
N ARG A 13 5.42 -3.65 -16.62
CA ARG A 13 4.40 -4.70 -16.63
C ARG A 13 3.05 -4.08 -16.97
N VAL A 14 2.48 -4.50 -18.08
CA VAL A 14 1.27 -3.93 -18.66
C VAL A 14 0.18 -4.97 -18.69
N GLN A 15 -0.98 -4.64 -18.11
CA GLN A 15 -2.16 -5.49 -18.21
C GLN A 15 -2.90 -5.24 -19.52
N LEU A 16 -3.02 -6.29 -20.34
CA LEU A 16 -3.74 -6.32 -21.59
C LEU A 16 -5.26 -6.43 -21.39
N PRO A 17 -6.08 -6.18 -22.43
CA PRO A 17 -7.53 -6.22 -22.30
C PRO A 17 -8.11 -7.59 -21.89
N ASP A 18 -7.39 -8.67 -22.18
CA ASP A 18 -7.73 -10.05 -21.79
C ASP A 18 -7.29 -10.39 -20.35
N GLY A 19 -6.75 -9.43 -19.60
CA GLY A 19 -6.27 -9.59 -18.24
C GLY A 19 -4.85 -10.12 -18.10
N ARG A 20 -4.21 -10.57 -19.20
CA ARG A 20 -2.81 -11.02 -19.16
C ARG A 20 -1.88 -9.85 -18.85
N ILE A 21 -0.82 -10.13 -18.09
CA ILE A 21 0.23 -9.16 -17.78
C ILE A 21 1.45 -9.49 -18.64
N GLU A 22 1.88 -8.53 -19.45
CA GLU A 22 3.08 -8.65 -20.28
C GLU A 22 4.12 -7.61 -19.88
N GLU A 23 5.38 -8.00 -19.87
CA GLU A 23 6.50 -7.06 -19.68
C GLU A 23 6.93 -6.53 -21.05
N MET A 24 6.93 -5.20 -21.22
CA MET A 24 7.26 -4.55 -22.49
C MET A 24 8.16 -3.33 -22.30
N PRO A 25 9.00 -2.97 -23.29
CA PRO A 25 9.81 -1.76 -23.23
C PRO A 25 8.93 -0.51 -23.04
N LEU A 26 9.36 0.40 -22.16
CA LEU A 26 8.63 1.62 -21.83
C LEU A 26 8.29 2.45 -23.08
N ASP A 27 9.27 2.66 -23.96
CA ASP A 27 9.04 3.46 -25.17
C ASP A 27 8.12 2.75 -26.17
N GLU A 28 8.19 1.42 -26.30
CA GLU A 28 7.25 0.68 -27.16
C GLU A 28 5.81 0.72 -26.62
N TYR A 29 5.63 0.71 -25.30
CA TYR A 29 4.33 1.00 -24.69
C TYR A 29 3.84 2.39 -25.11
N LEU A 30 4.69 3.43 -24.98
CA LEU A 30 4.32 4.81 -25.30
C LEU A 30 3.96 5.02 -26.78
N LYS A 31 4.60 4.30 -27.70
CA LYS A 31 4.25 4.35 -29.13
C LYS A 31 2.82 3.85 -29.40
N GLY A 32 2.26 2.99 -28.55
CA GLY A 32 0.83 2.64 -28.59
C GLY A 32 -0.08 3.60 -27.82
N VAL A 33 0.44 4.34 -26.84
CA VAL A 33 -0.32 5.33 -26.05
C VAL A 33 -0.52 6.62 -26.83
N VAL A 34 0.58 7.27 -27.25
CA VAL A 34 0.56 8.63 -27.81
C VAL A 34 -0.46 8.81 -28.94
N PRO A 35 -0.48 7.97 -29.99
CA PRO A 35 -1.44 8.13 -31.07
C PRO A 35 -2.87 7.73 -30.68
N THR A 36 -3.03 6.88 -29.65
CA THR A 36 -4.35 6.47 -29.17
C THR A 36 -5.00 7.56 -28.33
N GLU A 37 -4.21 8.27 -27.54
CA GLU A 37 -4.63 9.40 -26.72
C GLU A 37 -4.85 10.67 -27.54
N MET A 38 -3.89 11.03 -28.39
CA MET A 38 -3.94 12.29 -29.14
C MET A 38 -4.71 12.21 -30.46
N GLY A 39 -4.85 11.00 -31.02
CA GLY A 39 -5.35 10.82 -32.38
C GLY A 39 -4.36 11.29 -33.45
N LEU A 40 -4.81 11.29 -34.71
CA LEU A 40 -3.96 11.53 -35.88
C LEU A 40 -3.69 13.02 -36.14
N LYS A 41 -2.63 13.29 -36.92
CA LYS A 41 -2.32 14.59 -37.54
C LYS A 41 -2.21 15.76 -36.52
N LYS A 42 -1.59 15.50 -35.37
CA LYS A 42 -1.26 16.55 -34.41
C LYS A 42 0.12 17.13 -34.69
N PRO A 43 0.37 18.41 -34.38
CA PRO A 43 1.70 18.98 -34.48
C PRO A 43 2.70 18.19 -33.64
N LEU A 44 3.93 18.05 -34.14
CA LEU A 44 4.97 17.23 -33.51
C LEU A 44 5.25 17.65 -32.05
N GLU A 45 5.33 18.95 -31.76
CA GLU A 45 5.58 19.44 -30.39
C GLU A 45 4.46 19.05 -29.39
N ALA A 46 3.21 18.97 -29.84
CA ALA A 46 2.12 18.48 -29.01
C ALA A 46 2.21 16.96 -28.77
N LEU A 47 2.64 16.20 -29.79
CA LEU A 47 2.90 14.76 -29.64
C LEU A 47 4.07 14.50 -28.68
N LYS A 48 5.12 15.32 -28.73
CA LYS A 48 6.24 15.28 -27.78
C LYS A 48 5.78 15.57 -26.36
N ALA A 49 4.97 16.61 -26.16
CA ALA A 49 4.41 16.93 -24.86
C ALA A 49 3.57 15.75 -24.31
N GLN A 50 2.75 15.13 -25.16
CA GLN A 50 2.03 13.91 -24.79
C GLN A 50 2.97 12.76 -24.43
N ALA A 51 4.04 12.52 -25.20
CA ALA A 51 5.00 11.46 -24.91
C ALA A 51 5.67 11.64 -23.55
N ILE A 52 6.13 12.86 -23.23
CA ILE A 52 6.76 13.20 -21.95
C ILE A 52 5.75 13.04 -20.79
N ALA A 53 4.54 13.58 -20.92
CA ALA A 53 3.50 13.44 -19.91
C ALA A 53 3.11 11.97 -19.69
N SER A 54 2.91 11.22 -20.77
CA SER A 54 2.58 9.79 -20.73
C SER A 54 3.68 8.97 -20.08
N ARG A 55 4.96 9.22 -20.40
CA ARG A 55 6.10 8.57 -19.77
C ARG A 55 6.12 8.83 -18.27
N SER A 56 5.96 10.09 -17.87
CA SER A 56 5.98 10.54 -16.48
C SER A 56 4.86 9.90 -15.66
N PHE A 57 3.66 9.81 -16.22
CA PHE A 57 2.55 9.06 -15.63
C PHE A 57 2.89 7.57 -15.46
N ALA A 58 3.31 6.89 -16.53
CA ALA A 58 3.55 5.45 -16.51
C ALA A 58 4.64 5.04 -15.50
N VAL A 59 5.67 5.87 -15.31
CA VAL A 59 6.77 5.56 -14.39
C VAL A 59 6.48 5.94 -12.93
N SER A 60 5.58 6.89 -12.68
CA SER A 60 5.24 7.40 -11.34
C SER A 60 4.01 6.75 -10.73
N THR A 61 3.09 6.23 -11.56
CA THR A 61 1.84 5.64 -11.09
C THR A 61 2.07 4.42 -10.19
N ARG A 62 1.19 4.29 -9.20
CA ARG A 62 1.15 3.19 -8.22
C ARG A 62 -0.22 2.52 -8.17
N ARG A 63 -1.12 2.85 -9.13
CA ARG A 63 -2.51 2.40 -9.18
C ARG A 63 -2.65 0.88 -9.09
N HIS A 64 -1.70 0.15 -9.69
CA HIS A 64 -1.74 -1.29 -9.81
C HIS A 64 -0.65 -2.02 -9.00
N ALA A 65 0.00 -1.31 -8.08
CA ALA A 65 1.10 -1.88 -7.30
C ALA A 65 0.66 -3.13 -6.53
N ARG A 66 -0.56 -3.16 -5.97
CA ARG A 66 -1.12 -4.32 -5.26
C ARG A 66 -1.44 -5.51 -6.16
N GLN A 67 -1.76 -5.24 -7.43
CA GLN A 67 -2.06 -6.25 -8.43
C GLN A 67 -0.79 -6.77 -9.13
N GLY A 68 0.39 -6.17 -8.86
CA GLY A 68 1.67 -6.66 -9.36
C GLY A 68 2.06 -6.19 -10.77
N PHE A 69 1.37 -5.19 -11.32
CA PHE A 69 1.69 -4.57 -12.61
C PHE A 69 1.74 -3.04 -12.52
N ASP A 70 2.29 -2.37 -13.54
CA ASP A 70 2.55 -0.94 -13.54
C ASP A 70 1.37 -0.13 -14.13
N VAL A 71 0.86 -0.53 -15.30
CA VAL A 71 -0.23 0.16 -16.02
C VAL A 71 -1.18 -0.84 -16.68
N CYS A 72 -2.43 -0.42 -16.95
CA CYS A 72 -3.36 -1.17 -17.81
C CYS A 72 -3.56 -0.44 -19.15
N THR A 73 -4.11 -1.15 -20.12
CA THR A 73 -4.33 -0.65 -21.50
C THR A 73 -5.66 0.07 -21.71
N THR A 74 -6.45 0.26 -20.64
CA THR A 74 -7.72 0.98 -20.68
C THR A 74 -7.54 2.45 -20.26
N VAL A 75 -8.58 3.25 -20.47
CA VAL A 75 -8.65 4.65 -20.02
C VAL A 75 -8.49 4.82 -18.50
N HIS A 76 -8.58 3.73 -17.72
CA HIS A 76 -8.22 3.74 -16.31
C HIS A 76 -6.76 4.12 -16.08
N CYS A 77 -5.84 3.78 -16.98
CA CYS A 77 -4.47 4.27 -16.96
C CYS A 77 -4.26 5.26 -18.11
N GLN A 78 -4.13 4.72 -19.32
CA GLN A 78 -3.93 5.46 -20.55
C GLN A 78 -4.50 4.60 -21.68
N ALA A 79 -5.22 5.23 -22.61
CA ALA A 79 -5.71 4.57 -23.80
C ALA A 79 -4.53 4.04 -24.62
N TRP A 80 -4.51 2.74 -24.86
CA TRP A 80 -3.43 2.08 -25.58
C TRP A 80 -3.99 1.11 -26.62
N LYS A 81 -3.42 1.15 -27.83
CA LYS A 81 -3.72 0.19 -28.90
C LYS A 81 -2.41 -0.17 -29.61
N PRO A 82 -2.03 -1.46 -29.67
CA PRO A 82 -0.72 -1.85 -30.20
C PRO A 82 -0.58 -1.58 -31.70
N LYS A 83 -1.69 -1.67 -32.45
CA LYS A 83 -1.75 -1.46 -33.89
C LYS A 83 -1.83 0.01 -34.29
N ASN A 84 -2.03 0.91 -33.33
CA ASN A 84 -2.18 2.33 -33.60
C ASN A 84 -0.79 2.96 -33.61
N ARG A 85 -0.11 2.93 -34.77
CA ARG A 85 1.30 3.35 -34.93
C ARG A 85 1.41 4.30 -36.12
N TYR A 86 2.07 5.43 -35.92
CA TYR A 86 2.27 6.45 -36.95
C TYR A 86 3.67 7.06 -36.87
N PRO A 87 4.29 7.41 -38.02
CA PRO A 87 5.64 7.96 -38.03
C PRO A 87 5.85 9.15 -37.09
N ASP A 88 4.92 10.12 -37.07
CA ASP A 88 5.07 11.33 -36.24
C ASP A 88 4.96 11.04 -34.74
N SER A 89 4.08 10.10 -34.34
CA SER A 89 3.95 9.73 -32.92
C SER A 89 5.13 8.90 -32.45
N ASP A 90 5.61 7.97 -33.28
CA ASP A 90 6.77 7.15 -32.98
C ASP A 90 8.02 8.04 -32.87
N ARG A 91 8.19 8.97 -33.83
CA ARG A 91 9.21 10.01 -33.81
C ARG A 91 9.14 10.87 -32.54
N ALA A 92 7.94 11.28 -32.11
CA ALA A 92 7.79 12.07 -30.89
C ALA A 92 8.24 11.31 -29.63
N VAL A 93 7.97 10.01 -29.56
CA VAL A 93 8.44 9.16 -28.45
C VAL A 93 9.96 9.03 -28.47
N GLU A 94 10.55 8.85 -29.66
CA GLU A 94 11.99 8.69 -29.87
C GLU A 94 12.78 9.98 -29.60
N GLU A 95 12.33 11.11 -30.13
CA GLU A 95 12.97 12.43 -29.92
C GLU A 95 12.87 12.91 -28.46
N THR A 96 11.94 12.34 -27.67
CA THR A 96 11.78 12.65 -26.24
C THR A 96 12.25 11.52 -25.33
N LYS A 97 13.07 10.59 -25.84
CA LYS A 97 13.53 9.43 -25.09
C LYS A 97 14.16 9.83 -23.76
N GLY A 98 13.62 9.29 -22.67
CA GLY A 98 14.08 9.57 -21.31
C GLY A 98 13.64 10.91 -20.73
N GLN A 99 12.96 11.77 -21.49
CA GLN A 99 12.42 13.02 -20.96
C GLN A 99 11.16 12.76 -20.14
N VAL A 100 11.11 13.37 -18.95
CA VAL A 100 10.04 13.25 -17.96
C VAL A 100 9.75 14.61 -17.31
N VAL A 101 8.54 14.78 -16.79
CA VAL A 101 8.13 15.95 -16.02
C VAL A 101 8.62 15.80 -14.58
N THR A 102 9.29 16.82 -14.07
CA THR A 102 9.80 16.88 -12.70
C THR A 102 9.27 18.08 -11.94
N TYR A 103 9.05 17.90 -10.64
CA TYR A 103 8.74 18.98 -9.71
C TYR A 103 9.58 18.75 -8.45
N ASN A 104 10.30 19.77 -7.98
CA ASN A 104 11.24 19.68 -6.86
C ASN A 104 12.20 18.47 -6.97
N GLY A 105 12.82 18.28 -8.15
CA GLY A 105 13.78 17.21 -8.41
C GLY A 105 13.21 15.79 -8.48
N SER A 106 11.89 15.62 -8.35
CA SER A 106 11.21 14.31 -8.40
C SER A 106 10.36 14.17 -9.65
N ILE A 107 10.36 12.99 -10.26
CA ILE A 107 9.45 12.66 -11.36
C ILE A 107 8.01 12.65 -10.82
N VAL A 108 7.13 13.41 -11.46
CA VAL A 108 5.73 13.54 -11.06
C VAL A 108 4.80 12.87 -12.05
N GLY A 109 3.62 12.45 -11.58
CA GLY A 109 2.54 12.06 -12.47
C GLY A 109 2.09 13.26 -13.30
N SER A 110 1.72 13.03 -14.55
CA SER A 110 1.31 14.07 -15.49
C SER A 110 0.00 13.66 -16.16
N HIS A 111 -1.12 14.01 -15.53
CA HIS A 111 -2.46 13.76 -16.03
C HIS A 111 -2.78 14.69 -17.20
N PHE A 112 -3.53 14.16 -18.15
CA PHE A 112 -3.95 14.86 -19.35
C PHE A 112 -5.37 14.40 -19.73
N PHE A 113 -6.04 15.19 -20.54
CA PHE A 113 -7.44 14.96 -20.92
C PHE A 113 -7.77 15.58 -22.28
N GLY A 114 -8.92 15.20 -22.85
CA GLY A 114 -9.32 15.55 -24.21
C GLY A 114 -9.35 17.04 -24.51
N HIS A 115 -10.30 17.77 -23.92
CA HIS A 115 -10.35 19.23 -24.00
C HIS A 115 -11.06 19.87 -22.82
N CYS A 116 -10.72 21.11 -22.51
CA CYS A 116 -11.44 21.91 -21.50
C CYS A 116 -12.45 22.85 -22.15
N ASP A 117 -13.13 23.61 -21.31
CA ASP A 117 -14.09 24.67 -21.61
C ASP A 117 -13.49 26.08 -21.52
N GLY A 118 -12.18 26.20 -21.76
CA GLY A 118 -11.41 27.45 -21.72
C GLY A 118 -10.40 27.55 -20.57
N HIS A 119 -10.55 26.74 -19.52
CA HIS A 119 -9.59 26.66 -18.41
C HIS A 119 -9.42 25.22 -17.93
N THR A 120 -8.23 24.85 -17.44
CA THR A 120 -8.04 23.59 -16.70
C THR A 120 -8.62 23.72 -15.28
N ARG A 121 -8.64 22.64 -14.51
CA ARG A 121 -9.11 22.60 -13.12
C ARG A 121 -7.95 22.43 -12.15
N ASN A 122 -8.10 22.95 -10.93
CA ASN A 122 -7.20 22.56 -9.85
C ASN A 122 -7.45 21.09 -9.50
N SER A 123 -6.43 20.40 -9.02
CA SER A 123 -6.53 19.00 -8.60
C SER A 123 -7.61 18.77 -7.53
N GLU A 124 -7.73 19.68 -6.56
CA GLU A 124 -8.62 19.58 -5.40
C GLU A 124 -10.10 19.85 -5.74
N ASP A 125 -10.37 20.46 -6.89
CA ASP A 125 -11.74 20.66 -7.37
C ASP A 125 -12.32 19.38 -8.00
N VAL A 126 -11.45 18.40 -8.30
CA VAL A 126 -11.79 17.16 -9.02
C VAL A 126 -11.47 15.92 -8.18
N TRP A 127 -10.40 15.97 -7.41
CA TRP A 127 -9.93 14.92 -6.49
C TRP A 127 -9.76 15.50 -5.10
N SER A 128 -9.45 14.67 -4.09
CA SER A 128 -9.42 15.11 -2.70
C SER A 128 -8.15 15.86 -2.26
N ASN A 129 -7.08 15.84 -3.05
CA ASN A 129 -5.78 16.40 -2.63
C ASN A 129 -5.33 17.52 -3.55
N ALA A 130 -4.87 18.62 -2.95
CA ALA A 130 -4.17 19.68 -3.66
C ALA A 130 -2.77 19.22 -4.09
N VAL A 131 -2.49 19.32 -5.38
CA VAL A 131 -1.22 18.98 -6.02
C VAL A 131 -0.62 20.27 -6.61
N PRO A 132 0.54 20.74 -6.12
CA PRO A 132 1.06 22.07 -6.43
C PRO A 132 1.21 22.39 -7.92
N TYR A 133 1.51 21.38 -8.75
CA TYR A 133 1.70 21.53 -10.19
C TYR A 133 0.42 21.29 -11.02
N TYR A 134 -0.72 20.99 -10.39
CA TYR A 134 -2.03 20.93 -11.03
C TYR A 134 -2.89 22.12 -10.62
N ARG A 135 -2.61 23.26 -11.24
CA ARG A 135 -3.36 24.50 -11.04
C ARG A 135 -4.18 24.82 -12.28
N SER A 136 -5.32 25.47 -12.07
CA SER A 136 -6.14 25.99 -13.18
C SER A 136 -5.34 27.01 -13.99
N VAL A 137 -5.28 26.80 -15.30
CA VAL A 137 -4.66 27.72 -16.27
C VAL A 137 -5.61 27.98 -17.44
N PRO A 138 -5.57 29.17 -18.06
CA PRO A 138 -6.29 29.43 -19.31
C PRO A 138 -5.85 28.49 -20.43
N CYS A 139 -6.75 28.18 -21.35
CA CYS A 139 -6.48 27.26 -22.44
C CYS A 139 -7.14 27.70 -23.75
N ILE A 140 -6.34 27.71 -24.82
CA ILE A 140 -6.74 28.18 -26.15
C ILE A 140 -7.35 27.07 -27.03
N CYS A 141 -7.91 26.01 -26.44
CA CYS A 141 -8.46 24.89 -27.21
C CYS A 141 -9.71 25.25 -28.03
N GLY A 142 -10.38 26.35 -27.71
CA GLY A 142 -11.55 26.87 -28.45
C GLY A 142 -12.86 26.10 -28.21
N TYR A 143 -12.91 25.23 -27.21
CA TYR A 143 -14.11 24.48 -26.82
C TYR A 143 -14.81 25.16 -25.64
N THR A 144 -16.12 25.08 -25.61
CA THR A 144 -16.98 25.62 -24.53
C THR A 144 -17.51 24.54 -23.59
N SER A 145 -17.10 23.29 -23.78
CA SER A 145 -17.48 22.15 -22.95
C SER A 145 -16.25 21.33 -22.56
N LEU A 146 -16.35 20.64 -21.43
CA LEU A 146 -15.30 19.78 -20.90
C LEU A 146 -15.45 18.35 -21.44
N TYR A 147 -14.34 17.77 -21.92
CA TYR A 147 -14.23 16.34 -22.24
C TYR A 147 -13.04 15.73 -21.51
N GLY A 148 -13.34 14.97 -20.45
CA GLY A 148 -12.38 14.40 -19.51
C GLY A 148 -12.43 15.09 -18.14
N HIS A 149 -11.41 14.89 -17.32
CA HIS A 149 -11.43 15.33 -15.91
C HIS A 149 -10.94 16.78 -15.71
N GLY A 150 -10.34 17.43 -16.71
CA GLY A 150 -9.99 18.86 -16.65
C GLY A 150 -8.66 19.20 -15.97
N VAL A 151 -7.98 18.25 -15.34
CA VAL A 151 -6.74 18.48 -14.56
C VAL A 151 -5.49 18.23 -15.41
N GLY A 152 -4.50 19.11 -15.35
CA GLY A 152 -3.24 18.96 -16.08
C GLY A 152 -3.34 19.34 -17.55
N MET A 153 -2.75 18.55 -18.46
CA MET A 153 -2.61 18.97 -19.86
C MET A 153 -3.87 18.72 -20.70
N CYS A 154 -4.38 19.81 -21.29
CA CYS A 154 -5.44 19.76 -22.30
C CYS A 154 -4.87 19.35 -23.66
N GLN A 155 -5.25 18.19 -24.20
CA GLN A 155 -4.71 17.67 -25.47
C GLN A 155 -5.02 18.57 -26.68
N ARG A 156 -6.26 19.07 -26.78
CA ARG A 156 -6.64 20.04 -27.84
C ARG A 156 -5.92 21.37 -27.66
N GLY A 157 -5.72 21.80 -26.42
CA GLY A 157 -5.00 23.02 -26.09
C GLY A 157 -3.51 22.93 -26.42
N ALA A 158 -2.84 21.84 -26.06
CA ALA A 158 -1.46 21.56 -26.44
C ALA A 158 -1.28 21.56 -27.97
N ALA A 159 -2.21 20.94 -28.69
CA ALA A 159 -2.21 20.99 -30.15
C ALA A 159 -2.42 22.41 -30.72
N ALA A 160 -3.25 23.24 -30.08
CA ALA A 160 -3.45 24.63 -30.49
C ALA A 160 -2.18 25.48 -30.23
N MET A 161 -1.56 25.34 -29.06
CA MET A 161 -0.30 26.00 -28.72
C MET A 161 0.82 25.63 -29.70
N ALA A 162 0.97 24.34 -30.01
CA ALA A 162 1.98 23.88 -30.97
C ALA A 162 1.74 24.44 -32.39
N ARG A 163 0.48 24.63 -32.81
CA ARG A 163 0.18 25.29 -34.10
C ARG A 163 0.54 26.78 -34.10
N GLN A 164 0.57 27.42 -32.94
CA GLN A 164 1.03 28.80 -32.76
C GLN A 164 2.56 28.88 -32.58
N GLY A 165 3.28 27.77 -32.72
CA GLY A 165 4.74 27.72 -32.65
C GLY A 165 5.30 27.46 -31.25
N ALA A 166 4.46 27.16 -30.25
CA ALA A 166 4.94 26.81 -28.92
C ALA A 166 5.77 25.51 -28.96
N THR A 167 6.89 25.53 -28.27
CA THR A 167 7.78 24.39 -28.04
C THR A 167 7.16 23.41 -27.04
N VAL A 168 7.65 22.15 -27.04
CA VAL A 168 7.28 21.15 -26.04
C VAL A 168 7.45 21.65 -24.59
N GLU A 169 8.50 22.43 -24.33
CA GLU A 169 8.79 22.93 -22.98
C GLU A 169 7.77 23.98 -22.53
N GLU A 170 7.40 24.90 -23.42
CA GLU A 170 6.34 25.89 -23.15
C GLU A 170 4.99 25.21 -22.92
N ILE A 171 4.65 24.19 -23.72
CA ILE A 171 3.41 23.43 -23.54
C ILE A 171 3.38 22.74 -22.17
N ILE A 172 4.45 22.03 -21.80
CA ILE A 172 4.53 21.33 -20.51
C ILE A 172 4.46 22.31 -19.33
N ARG A 173 5.22 23.41 -19.37
CA ARG A 173 5.24 24.41 -18.29
C ARG A 173 3.94 25.20 -18.18
N HIS A 174 3.20 25.36 -19.28
CA HIS A 174 1.88 25.99 -19.26
C HIS A 174 0.87 25.16 -18.48
N TYR A 175 0.80 23.85 -18.76
CA TYR A 175 -0.22 22.98 -18.15
C TYR A 175 0.16 22.40 -16.79
N TYR A 176 1.45 22.36 -16.46
CA TYR A 176 1.94 21.86 -15.19
C TYR A 176 2.76 22.94 -14.49
N THR A 177 2.21 23.56 -13.45
CA THR A 177 2.80 24.75 -12.83
C THR A 177 4.11 24.42 -12.10
N GLY A 178 5.16 25.21 -12.37
CA GLY A 178 6.45 25.10 -11.67
C GLY A 178 7.25 23.82 -11.97
N VAL A 179 6.88 23.08 -13.01
CA VAL A 179 7.62 21.87 -13.41
C VAL A 179 8.81 22.17 -14.32
N GLN A 180 9.67 21.18 -14.47
CA GLN A 180 10.75 21.14 -15.45
C GLN A 180 10.66 19.86 -16.28
N ILE A 181 11.36 19.84 -17.42
CA ILE A 181 11.62 18.60 -18.16
C ILE A 181 13.00 18.09 -17.74
N GLY A 182 13.03 16.93 -17.10
CA GLY A 182 14.26 16.24 -16.70
C GLY A 182 14.64 15.12 -17.67
N GLN A 183 15.93 14.88 -17.81
CA GLN A 183 16.46 13.74 -18.57
C GLN A 183 16.74 12.57 -17.62
N ALA A 184 16.02 11.46 -17.78
CA ALA A 184 16.16 10.26 -16.96
C ALA A 184 16.93 9.14 -17.68
N GLN A 185 17.72 8.40 -16.90
CA GLN A 185 18.40 7.19 -17.36
C GLN A 185 17.47 5.99 -17.28
N HIS A 186 17.46 5.18 -18.34
CA HIS A 186 16.81 3.89 -18.32
C HIS A 186 17.62 2.93 -17.44
N VAL A 187 16.95 2.24 -16.53
CA VAL A 187 17.56 1.23 -15.66
C VAL A 187 16.70 -0.02 -15.61
N PRO A 188 17.27 -1.20 -15.30
CA PRO A 188 16.49 -2.41 -15.14
C PRO A 188 15.37 -2.20 -14.12
N ARG A 189 14.17 -2.69 -14.42
CA ARG A 189 12.98 -2.54 -13.56
C ARG A 189 13.21 -3.06 -12.13
N THR A 190 14.07 -4.07 -11.97
CA THR A 190 14.47 -4.67 -10.69
C THR A 190 15.38 -3.77 -9.83
N SER A 191 15.95 -2.72 -10.41
CA SER A 191 16.88 -1.79 -9.71
C SER A 191 16.16 -0.81 -8.77
N PHE A 192 14.83 -0.74 -8.84
CA PHE A 192 14.06 0.15 -7.98
C PHE A 192 13.91 -0.42 -6.58
N ARG A 193 13.84 0.48 -5.59
CA ARG A 193 13.60 0.16 -4.18
C ARG A 193 12.29 0.76 -3.73
N ARG A 194 11.20 0.34 -4.35
CA ARG A 194 9.83 0.85 -4.11
C ARG A 194 8.85 -0.27 -3.77
N SER A 195 9.29 -1.53 -3.69
CA SER A 195 8.42 -2.60 -3.27
C SER A 195 8.02 -2.45 -1.80
N VAL A 196 6.79 -2.87 -1.50
CA VAL A 196 6.23 -2.87 -0.16
C VAL A 196 5.66 -4.26 0.14
N ILE A 197 6.00 -4.81 1.29
CA ILE A 197 5.29 -5.96 1.84
C ILE A 197 4.57 -5.47 3.08
N PHE A 198 3.25 -5.58 3.13
CA PHE A 198 2.44 -5.06 4.22
C PHE A 198 1.29 -6.02 4.50
N GLY A 199 0.64 -5.85 5.64
CA GLY A 199 -0.43 -6.76 6.01
C GLY A 199 -0.92 -6.57 7.41
N GLN A 200 -1.68 -7.56 7.86
CA GLN A 200 -2.17 -7.67 9.22
C GLN A 200 -1.83 -9.05 9.77
N VAL A 201 -1.34 -9.07 11.00
CA VAL A 201 -1.21 -10.27 11.81
C VAL A 201 -2.46 -10.43 12.63
N VAL A 202 -3.06 -11.61 12.57
CA VAL A 202 -4.28 -11.97 13.29
C VAL A 202 -4.11 -13.32 13.97
N ASP A 203 -4.94 -13.60 14.97
CA ASP A 203 -5.05 -14.93 15.56
C ASP A 203 -5.92 -15.87 14.70
N GLU A 204 -6.19 -17.07 15.24
CA GLU A 204 -6.98 -18.12 14.62
C GLU A 204 -8.45 -17.74 14.34
N VAL A 205 -9.01 -16.79 15.09
CA VAL A 205 -10.38 -16.27 14.89
C VAL A 205 -10.41 -14.97 14.08
N GLY A 206 -9.23 -14.42 13.74
CA GLY A 206 -9.10 -13.21 12.95
C GLY A 206 -8.96 -11.92 13.77
N ALA A 207 -8.83 -12.00 15.09
CA ALA A 207 -8.59 -10.82 15.92
C ALA A 207 -7.14 -10.33 15.75
N PRO A 208 -6.89 -9.01 15.74
CA PRO A 208 -5.56 -8.48 15.48
C PRO A 208 -4.51 -8.83 16.55
N ARG A 209 -3.25 -9.01 16.14
CA ARG A 209 -2.11 -9.33 17.01
C ARG A 209 -1.05 -8.24 17.00
N GLY A 210 -1.15 -7.31 17.94
CA GLY A 210 -0.25 -6.16 18.08
C GLY A 210 1.01 -6.38 18.93
N ASP A 211 1.14 -7.56 19.51
CA ASP A 211 2.19 -7.97 20.45
C ASP A 211 3.42 -8.62 19.75
N LEU A 212 3.38 -8.76 18.42
CA LEU A 212 4.32 -9.61 17.69
C LEU A 212 5.43 -8.81 17.00
N ARG A 213 6.58 -9.48 16.84
CA ARG A 213 7.69 -8.99 16.03
C ARG A 213 7.89 -9.88 14.82
N LEU A 214 7.92 -9.26 13.65
CA LEU A 214 8.16 -9.90 12.37
C LEU A 214 9.62 -9.74 11.94
N ILE A 215 10.15 -10.76 11.29
CA ILE A 215 11.47 -10.75 10.66
C ILE A 215 11.28 -11.05 9.18
N LEU A 216 11.59 -10.09 8.32
CA LEU A 216 11.59 -10.28 6.88
C LEU A 216 13.03 -10.53 6.42
N ARG A 217 13.35 -11.74 5.98
CA ARG A 217 14.65 -12.13 5.42
C ARG A 217 14.64 -11.99 3.91
N GLY A 218 15.73 -11.48 3.35
CA GLY A 218 15.89 -11.36 1.90
C GLY A 218 17.29 -10.92 1.49
N PRO A 219 17.45 -10.41 0.26
CA PRO A 219 18.76 -10.20 -0.36
C PRO A 219 19.70 -9.25 0.39
N GLU A 220 19.15 -8.35 1.21
CA GLU A 220 19.90 -7.32 1.93
C GLU A 220 19.98 -7.60 3.44
N GLY A 221 19.65 -8.83 3.84
CA GLY A 221 19.61 -9.25 5.24
C GLY A 221 18.25 -9.08 5.90
N PRO A 222 18.16 -9.41 7.20
CA PRO A 222 16.89 -9.42 7.93
C PRO A 222 16.44 -8.01 8.31
N ILE A 223 15.18 -7.68 8.01
CA ILE A 223 14.50 -6.46 8.47
C ILE A 223 13.53 -6.85 9.58
N ARG A 224 13.57 -6.15 10.72
CA ARG A 224 12.70 -6.42 11.87
C ARG A 224 11.65 -5.33 12.03
N ARG A 225 10.40 -5.71 12.26
CA ARG A 225 9.28 -4.79 12.52
C ARG A 225 8.36 -5.33 13.60
N GLY A 226 7.89 -4.47 14.49
CA GLY A 226 6.76 -4.79 15.38
C GLY A 226 5.44 -4.62 14.63
N THR A 227 4.40 -5.30 15.10
CA THR A 227 3.02 -5.00 14.69
C THR A 227 2.46 -3.82 15.47
N THR A 228 1.52 -3.09 14.89
CA THR A 228 0.73 -2.06 15.57
C THR A 228 -0.36 -2.70 16.44
N ALA A 229 -1.05 -1.95 17.30
CA ALA A 229 -2.13 -2.48 18.15
C ALA A 229 -3.24 -3.19 17.35
N ASP A 230 -3.54 -2.73 16.14
CA ASP A 230 -4.45 -3.36 15.18
C ASP A 230 -3.78 -4.43 14.31
N GLY A 231 -2.64 -4.98 14.75
CA GLY A 231 -1.92 -6.08 14.10
C GLY A 231 -1.24 -5.73 12.77
N ARG A 232 -1.27 -4.47 12.32
CA ARG A 232 -0.73 -4.10 11.01
C ARG A 232 0.80 -4.05 11.00
N PHE A 233 1.37 -4.28 9.82
CA PHE A 233 2.80 -4.16 9.58
C PHE A 233 3.10 -3.71 8.15
N TRP A 234 4.28 -3.14 7.94
CA TRP A 234 4.79 -2.80 6.62
C TRP A 234 6.33 -2.80 6.56
N PHE A 235 6.84 -3.31 5.46
CA PHE A 235 8.23 -3.25 5.02
C PHE A 235 8.27 -2.45 3.73
N THR A 236 9.00 -1.35 3.71
CA THR A 236 9.04 -0.41 2.59
C THR A 236 10.44 -0.31 2.01
N LYS A 237 10.56 0.28 0.82
CA LYS A 237 11.84 0.49 0.12
C LYS A 237 12.57 -0.82 -0.18
N LEU A 238 11.81 -1.90 -0.38
CA LEU A 238 12.38 -3.20 -0.68
C LEU A 238 12.90 -3.22 -2.13
N PRO A 239 14.12 -3.73 -2.39
CA PRO A 239 14.57 -4.07 -3.73
C PRO A 239 13.79 -5.25 -4.30
N ALA A 240 13.97 -5.52 -5.60
CA ALA A 240 13.54 -6.78 -6.17
C ALA A 240 14.25 -7.98 -5.51
N GLY A 241 13.53 -9.09 -5.36
CA GLY A 241 14.08 -10.30 -4.78
C GLY A 241 13.06 -11.25 -4.18
N ARG A 242 13.57 -12.38 -3.68
CA ARG A 242 12.80 -13.35 -2.88
C ARG A 242 12.94 -13.03 -1.41
N TRP A 243 11.83 -13.09 -0.71
CA TRP A 243 11.71 -12.77 0.70
C TRP A 243 10.99 -13.87 1.45
N GLU A 244 11.21 -13.83 2.74
CA GLU A 244 10.61 -14.72 3.69
C GLU A 244 10.25 -13.98 4.96
N LEU A 245 9.01 -14.15 5.40
CA LEU A 245 8.50 -13.53 6.62
C LEU A 245 8.42 -14.57 7.72
N GLU A 246 9.02 -14.28 8.87
CA GLU A 246 8.96 -15.08 10.09
C GLU A 246 8.26 -14.28 11.20
N VAL A 247 7.51 -14.97 12.05
CA VAL A 247 7.03 -14.39 13.32
C VAL A 247 8.00 -14.79 14.43
N ARG A 248 8.67 -13.80 15.04
CA ARG A 248 9.68 -14.06 16.07
C ARG A 248 9.09 -14.83 17.24
N GLY A 249 9.74 -15.92 17.61
CA GLY A 249 9.32 -16.77 18.74
C GLY A 249 8.15 -17.70 18.43
N LYS A 250 7.73 -17.80 17.16
CA LYS A 250 6.70 -18.74 16.70
C LYS A 250 7.22 -19.53 15.50
N PRO A 251 6.82 -20.80 15.32
CA PRO A 251 7.20 -21.61 14.15
C PRO A 251 6.38 -21.24 12.90
N ILE A 252 6.28 -19.94 12.61
CA ILE A 252 5.43 -19.39 11.54
C ILE A 252 6.32 -18.71 10.51
N ARG A 253 6.25 -19.21 9.28
CA ARG A 253 7.10 -18.78 8.16
C ARG A 253 6.30 -18.73 6.87
N TYR A 254 6.40 -17.60 6.16
CA TYR A 254 5.86 -17.40 4.82
C TYR A 254 7.02 -17.24 3.85
N ALA A 255 7.33 -18.30 3.11
CA ALA A 255 8.41 -18.33 2.13
C ALA A 255 7.91 -17.99 0.71
N GLY A 256 8.85 -17.71 -0.20
CA GLY A 256 8.55 -17.53 -1.62
C GLY A 256 7.89 -16.19 -1.97
N LEU A 257 7.88 -15.23 -1.05
CA LEU A 257 7.38 -13.88 -1.32
C LEU A 257 8.28 -13.22 -2.36
N THR A 258 7.71 -12.67 -3.44
CA THR A 258 8.50 -12.05 -4.51
C THR A 258 8.19 -10.58 -4.65
N THR A 259 9.25 -9.80 -4.79
CA THR A 259 9.19 -8.37 -5.07
C THR A 259 9.97 -8.08 -6.33
N ASP A 260 9.58 -7.03 -7.03
CA ASP A 260 10.17 -6.65 -8.30
C ASP A 260 10.73 -5.22 -8.31
N GLY A 261 10.85 -4.63 -7.12
CA GLY A 261 11.33 -3.27 -6.91
C GLY A 261 10.23 -2.20 -7.01
N ARG A 262 8.99 -2.54 -7.40
CA ARG A 262 7.88 -1.59 -7.58
C ARG A 262 6.52 -2.07 -7.05
N ASN A 263 6.28 -3.37 -6.96
CA ASN A 263 5.01 -3.98 -6.54
C ASN A 263 4.69 -3.79 -5.05
N SER A 264 3.47 -4.14 -4.65
CA SER A 264 3.04 -4.19 -3.27
C SER A 264 2.40 -5.54 -3.00
N LEU A 265 2.87 -6.23 -1.96
CA LEU A 265 2.35 -7.52 -1.53
C LEU A 265 1.58 -7.32 -0.23
N GLU A 266 0.28 -7.59 -0.28
CA GLU A 266 -0.59 -7.59 0.90
C GLU A 266 -0.66 -8.99 1.48
N MET A 267 -0.52 -9.11 2.79
CA MET A 267 -0.47 -10.38 3.49
C MET A 267 -1.43 -10.41 4.67
N ARG A 268 -2.06 -11.56 4.87
CA ARG A 268 -2.70 -11.91 6.14
C ARG A 268 -1.85 -12.98 6.81
N VAL A 269 -1.27 -12.63 7.94
CA VAL A 269 -0.40 -13.52 8.72
C VAL A 269 -1.23 -14.07 9.87
N VAL A 270 -1.43 -15.39 9.91
CA VAL A 270 -2.15 -16.03 11.00
C VAL A 270 -1.12 -16.49 12.03
N ALA A 271 -1.19 -15.90 13.22
CA ALA A 271 -0.33 -16.20 14.35
C ALA A 271 -1.18 -16.59 15.56
N PRO A 272 -1.49 -17.88 15.70
CA PRO A 272 -2.30 -18.36 16.81
C PRO A 272 -1.64 -18.06 18.15
N TYR A 273 -2.46 -17.96 19.18
CA TYR A 273 -1.94 -18.07 20.54
C TYR A 273 -1.40 -19.47 20.79
N ALA A 274 -0.43 -19.59 21.70
CA ALA A 274 -0.07 -20.92 22.17
C ALA A 274 -1.28 -21.50 22.90
N ALA A 275 -1.57 -22.78 22.69
CA ALA A 275 -2.60 -23.45 23.49
C ALA A 275 -2.26 -23.28 24.97
N LEU A 276 -3.27 -23.02 25.79
CA LEU A 276 -3.10 -22.89 27.22
C LEU A 276 -3.68 -24.12 27.92
N GLU A 277 -2.91 -24.72 28.81
CA GLU A 277 -3.39 -25.77 29.71
C GLU A 277 -3.45 -25.25 31.14
N PRO A 278 -4.48 -25.62 31.92
CA PRO A 278 -4.51 -25.35 33.34
C PRO A 278 -3.36 -26.11 34.00
N GLU A 279 -2.45 -25.36 34.60
CA GLU A 279 -1.34 -25.93 35.37
C GLU A 279 -1.77 -26.15 36.82
N GLN A 280 -2.44 -25.16 37.41
CA GLN A 280 -2.85 -25.20 38.80
C GLN A 280 -4.03 -24.28 39.07
N VAL A 281 -4.96 -24.73 39.93
CA VAL A 281 -6.00 -23.89 40.52
C VAL A 281 -5.82 -23.92 42.03
N VAL A 282 -5.55 -22.77 42.65
CA VAL A 282 -5.26 -22.65 44.08
C VAL A 282 -6.29 -21.73 44.74
N PRO A 283 -6.98 -22.16 45.81
CA PRO A 283 -7.85 -21.27 46.58
C PRO A 283 -7.06 -20.12 47.22
N LEU A 284 -7.62 -18.91 47.24
CA LEU A 284 -7.02 -17.73 47.87
C LEU A 284 -7.84 -17.29 49.08
N ALA A 285 -7.18 -17.02 50.20
CA ALA A 285 -7.87 -16.43 51.36
C ALA A 285 -8.28 -14.97 51.08
N HIS A 286 -7.40 -14.18 50.44
CA HIS A 286 -7.62 -12.80 50.01
C HIS A 286 -6.72 -12.48 48.80
N PRO A 287 -7.08 -11.51 47.92
CA PRO A 287 -8.37 -10.80 47.88
C PRO A 287 -9.52 -11.71 47.38
N PRO A 288 -10.80 -11.33 47.57
CA PRO A 288 -11.95 -12.04 47.02
C PRO A 288 -12.04 -11.82 45.50
N ALA A 289 -11.14 -12.46 44.77
CA ALA A 289 -11.02 -12.33 43.32
C ALA A 289 -10.55 -13.62 42.66
N ILE A 290 -10.92 -13.79 41.40
CA ILE A 290 -10.27 -14.72 40.49
C ILE A 290 -9.09 -13.99 39.86
N ILE A 291 -7.89 -14.43 40.21
CA ILE A 291 -6.64 -13.97 39.63
C ILE A 291 -6.16 -15.06 38.69
N GLY A 292 -5.93 -14.75 37.42
CA GLY A 292 -5.41 -15.75 36.48
C GLY A 292 -4.13 -15.29 35.83
N THR A 293 -3.13 -16.17 35.74
CA THR A 293 -1.85 -15.93 35.05
C THR A 293 -1.83 -16.78 33.78
N LEU A 294 -1.74 -16.14 32.60
CA LEU A 294 -1.86 -16.85 31.32
C LEU A 294 -0.51 -17.13 30.64
N GLY A 295 0.59 -16.52 31.11
CA GLY A 295 1.89 -16.59 30.44
C GLY A 295 1.94 -15.84 29.10
N ILE A 296 0.85 -15.17 28.72
CA ILE A 296 0.69 -14.36 27.52
C ILE A 296 -0.07 -13.10 27.92
N GLU A 297 0.46 -11.93 27.59
CA GLU A 297 -0.16 -10.62 27.83
C GLU A 297 -1.16 -10.27 26.71
N GLY A 298 -2.20 -9.48 27.02
CA GLY A 298 -3.16 -8.98 26.04
C GLY A 298 -4.27 -9.94 25.63
N LEU A 299 -4.38 -11.12 26.27
CA LEU A 299 -5.45 -12.08 26.00
C LEU A 299 -6.76 -11.65 26.63
N PRO A 300 -7.86 -11.54 25.87
CA PRO A 300 -9.18 -11.35 26.45
C PRO A 300 -9.59 -12.61 27.22
N VAL A 301 -10.13 -12.39 28.41
CA VAL A 301 -10.66 -13.43 29.29
C VAL A 301 -12.10 -13.08 29.58
N ARG A 302 -13.01 -13.99 29.25
CA ARG A 302 -14.42 -13.88 29.63
C ARG A 302 -14.67 -14.77 30.83
N VAL A 303 -15.29 -14.24 31.87
CA VAL A 303 -15.63 -14.96 33.10
C VAL A 303 -17.13 -14.92 33.27
N ILE A 304 -17.77 -16.10 33.32
CA ILE A 304 -19.18 -16.26 33.67
C ILE A 304 -19.24 -16.57 35.16
N THR A 305 -19.96 -15.74 35.92
CA THR A 305 -20.16 -15.91 37.37
C THR A 305 -21.14 -17.06 37.67
N PRO A 306 -21.22 -17.53 38.93
CA PRO A 306 -22.21 -18.54 39.33
C PRO A 306 -23.66 -18.11 39.06
N GLN A 307 -23.93 -16.80 39.05
CA GLN A 307 -25.23 -16.20 38.76
C GLN A 307 -25.50 -16.04 37.25
N GLY A 308 -24.52 -16.37 36.39
CA GLY A 308 -24.62 -16.26 34.94
C GLY A 308 -24.23 -14.89 34.37
N GLU A 309 -23.74 -13.95 35.19
CA GLU A 309 -23.24 -12.66 34.70
C GLU A 309 -21.91 -12.82 33.96
N GLU A 310 -21.77 -12.13 32.84
CA GLU A 310 -20.54 -12.10 32.06
C GLU A 310 -19.65 -10.91 32.47
N ARG A 311 -18.38 -11.19 32.76
CA ARG A 311 -17.33 -10.19 33.00
C ARG A 311 -16.20 -10.42 32.01
N THR A 312 -15.53 -9.34 31.62
CA THR A 312 -14.35 -9.40 30.74
C THR A 312 -13.14 -8.80 31.45
N ALA A 313 -11.99 -9.42 31.22
CA ALA A 313 -10.69 -8.94 31.63
C ALA A 313 -9.68 -9.17 30.51
N VAL A 314 -8.48 -8.60 30.65
CA VAL A 314 -7.39 -8.80 29.70
C VAL A 314 -6.16 -9.23 30.50
N SER A 315 -5.42 -10.25 30.07
CA SER A 315 -4.16 -10.60 30.74
C SER A 315 -3.16 -9.44 30.66
N GLY A 316 -2.46 -9.20 31.78
CA GLY A 316 -1.66 -8.00 32.01
C GLY A 316 -2.41 -6.84 32.68
N SER A 317 -3.74 -6.89 32.77
CA SER A 317 -4.53 -5.86 33.48
C SER A 317 -4.28 -5.83 34.99
N ALA A 318 -3.73 -6.90 35.57
CA ALA A 318 -3.39 -7.01 36.98
C ALA A 318 -1.89 -7.26 37.15
N ALA A 319 -1.05 -6.42 36.52
CA ALA A 319 0.40 -6.59 36.44
C ALA A 319 1.12 -6.63 37.81
N ASP A 320 0.47 -6.15 38.88
CA ASP A 320 0.98 -6.20 40.25
C ASP A 320 1.17 -7.64 40.78
N PHE A 321 0.45 -8.62 40.22
CA PHE A 321 0.60 -10.03 40.57
C PHE A 321 1.62 -10.75 39.66
N ASP A 322 1.48 -10.58 38.34
CA ASP A 322 2.34 -11.11 37.29
C ASP A 322 2.13 -10.26 36.01
N PRO A 323 3.16 -10.02 35.16
CA PRO A 323 2.99 -9.24 33.92
C PRO A 323 1.91 -9.79 32.97
N THR A 324 1.53 -11.05 33.12
CA THR A 324 0.52 -11.74 32.30
C THR A 324 -0.74 -12.10 33.08
N SER A 325 -0.95 -11.50 34.26
CA SER A 325 -2.16 -11.75 35.05
C SER A 325 -3.32 -10.81 34.78
N PHE A 326 -4.53 -11.35 34.95
CA PHE A 326 -5.78 -10.60 35.02
C PHE A 326 -6.42 -10.81 36.38
N GLN A 327 -7.37 -9.94 36.72
CA GLN A 327 -8.17 -10.05 37.94
C GLN A 327 -9.64 -9.77 37.64
N VAL A 328 -10.53 -10.60 38.18
CA VAL A 328 -11.98 -10.36 38.21
C VAL A 328 -12.48 -10.55 39.66
N PRO A 329 -13.30 -9.64 40.22
CA PRO A 329 -13.89 -9.82 41.55
C PRO A 329 -14.67 -11.12 41.68
N ALA A 330 -14.58 -11.79 42.84
CA ALA A 330 -15.37 -12.97 43.19
C ALA A 330 -16.39 -12.57 44.24
N GLU A 331 -17.62 -12.30 43.82
CA GLU A 331 -18.70 -11.72 44.65
C GLU A 331 -19.41 -12.75 45.56
N GLY A 332 -19.03 -14.03 45.47
CA GLY A 332 -19.57 -15.10 46.31
C GLY A 332 -19.09 -16.49 45.91
N PRO A 333 -19.42 -17.52 46.71
CA PRO A 333 -19.06 -18.90 46.43
C PRO A 333 -19.79 -19.44 45.20
N GLY A 334 -19.16 -20.37 44.50
CA GLY A 334 -19.77 -21.05 43.36
C GLY A 334 -18.75 -21.45 42.29
N THR A 335 -19.26 -21.93 41.17
CA THR A 335 -18.45 -22.27 39.99
C THR A 335 -18.41 -21.08 39.04
N TYR A 336 -17.21 -20.58 38.78
CA TYR A 336 -16.96 -19.56 37.77
C TYR A 336 -16.41 -20.24 36.52
N THR A 337 -16.89 -19.84 35.34
CA THR A 337 -16.46 -20.41 34.07
C THR A 337 -15.64 -19.38 33.31
N LEU A 338 -14.35 -19.65 33.18
CA LEU A 338 -13.42 -18.82 32.41
C LEU A 338 -13.37 -19.34 30.98
N HIS A 339 -13.60 -18.46 30.03
CA HIS A 339 -13.34 -18.67 28.62
C HIS A 339 -12.10 -17.87 28.23
N VAL A 340 -11.05 -18.59 27.85
CA VAL A 340 -9.78 -18.03 27.38
C VAL A 340 -9.46 -18.74 26.07
N LEU A 341 -9.39 -17.99 24.97
CA LEU A 341 -9.27 -18.56 23.61
C LEU A 341 -10.40 -19.57 23.34
N ASP A 342 -10.05 -20.81 22.96
CA ASP A 342 -10.96 -21.93 22.71
C ASP A 342 -11.21 -22.80 23.95
N ARG A 343 -10.71 -22.41 25.13
CA ARG A 343 -10.77 -23.21 26.36
C ARG A 343 -11.80 -22.68 27.33
N GLU A 344 -12.54 -23.63 27.89
CA GLU A 344 -13.42 -23.44 29.04
C GLU A 344 -12.74 -24.04 30.29
N ILE A 345 -12.67 -23.25 31.36
CA ILE A 345 -12.08 -23.67 32.63
C ILE A 345 -13.07 -23.37 33.74
N LYS A 346 -13.42 -24.39 34.52
CA LYS A 346 -14.30 -24.23 35.67
C LYS A 346 -13.48 -24.08 36.94
N VAL A 347 -13.74 -23.00 37.67
CA VAL A 347 -13.01 -22.62 38.89
C VAL A 347 -14.00 -22.63 40.04
N GLN A 348 -13.74 -23.46 41.04
CA GLN A 348 -14.58 -23.51 42.24
C GLN A 348 -14.06 -22.54 43.30
N VAL A 349 -14.92 -21.62 43.72
CA VAL A 349 -14.65 -20.65 44.78
C VAL A 349 -15.46 -21.07 46.02
N GLN A 350 -14.79 -21.22 47.17
CA GLN A 350 -15.41 -21.61 48.45
C GLN A 350 -15.47 -20.41 49.41
N GLY A 351 -16.65 -20.11 49.97
CA GLY A 351 -16.85 -18.96 50.85
C GLY A 351 -16.61 -17.61 50.16
N ALA A 352 -16.06 -16.63 50.90
CA ALA A 352 -15.62 -15.34 50.35
C ALA A 352 -14.16 -15.36 49.82
N ALA A 353 -13.56 -16.55 49.72
CA ALA A 353 -12.16 -16.75 49.33
C ALA A 353 -12.05 -16.83 47.80
N GLY A 354 -11.10 -16.09 47.22
CA GLY A 354 -10.84 -16.06 45.78
C GLY A 354 -10.19 -17.34 45.24
N ALA A 355 -9.69 -17.28 44.01
CA ALA A 355 -8.93 -18.37 43.41
C ALA A 355 -7.82 -17.84 42.50
N TRP A 356 -6.66 -18.47 42.55
CA TRP A 356 -5.60 -18.27 41.57
C TRP A 356 -5.66 -19.38 40.52
N VAL A 357 -5.72 -19.00 39.25
CA VAL A 357 -5.68 -19.90 38.10
C VAL A 357 -4.38 -19.69 37.35
N ARG A 358 -3.47 -20.65 37.42
CA ARG A 358 -2.24 -20.62 36.64
C ARG A 358 -2.44 -21.45 35.38
N MET A 359 -2.26 -20.81 34.22
CA MET A 359 -2.19 -21.49 32.94
C MET A 359 -0.77 -21.41 32.40
N LYS A 360 -0.36 -22.46 31.68
CA LYS A 360 0.91 -22.48 30.97
C LYS A 360 0.68 -22.65 29.47
N PRO A 361 1.47 -21.97 28.63
CA PRO A 361 1.57 -22.31 27.21
C PRO A 361 2.00 -23.77 27.06
N VAL A 362 1.27 -24.52 26.22
CA VAL A 362 1.71 -25.82 25.74
C VAL A 362 2.90 -25.59 24.82
N ALA A 363 4.00 -26.30 25.06
CA ALA A 363 5.14 -26.27 24.17
C ALA A 363 4.69 -26.79 22.79
N THR A 364 4.90 -25.97 21.75
CA THR A 364 4.58 -26.30 20.35
C THR A 364 5.81 -26.77 19.60
#